data_AF-A0A2E0V2X2-F1
#
_entry.id   AF-A0A2E0V2X2-F1
#
_cell.length_a   1.000
_cell.length_b   1.000
_cell.length_c   1.000
_cell.angle_alpha   90.00
_cell.angle_beta   90.00
_cell.angle_gamma   90.00
#
_symmetry.space_group_name_H-M   'P 1'
#
loop_
_entity.id
_entity.type
_entity.pdbx_description
1 polymer ?
#
loop_
_entity_poly.entity_id
_entity_poly.type
_entity_poly.pdbx_seq_one_letter_code
_entity_poly.pdbx_strand_id
1 'polypeptide(L)'
;MIYGLLIGFLVIVGLLMGYLAGVIWKQERPLGMNGDLGIGVLVTLLIGFLDWFLIPALGFSNDLKYLAVAIEPAIGALIVLWIIRKRAQR
;
A
#
# COMPACT_ATOMS: atom_id res chain seq x y z
N MET A 1 -7.19 20.52 3.40
CA MET A 1 -8.09 19.58 4.12
C MET A 1 -8.11 18.20 3.47
N ILE A 2 -8.35 18.08 2.15
CA ILE A 2 -8.47 16.78 1.47
C ILE A 2 -7.19 15.92 1.50
N TYR A 3 -6.00 16.52 1.34
CA TYR A 3 -4.72 15.78 1.39
C TYR A 3 -4.45 15.14 2.76
N GLY A 4 -4.87 15.77 3.85
CA GLY A 4 -4.72 15.21 5.19
C GLY A 4 -5.57 13.94 5.37
N LEU A 5 -6.79 13.95 4.83
CA LEU A 5 -7.66 12.77 4.84
C LEU A 5 -7.09 11.64 3.97
N LEU A 6 -6.56 11.98 2.78
CA LEU A 6 -5.90 11.02 1.90
C LEU A 6 -4.68 10.38 2.58
N ILE A 7 -3.79 11.18 3.16
CA ILE A 7 -2.61 10.67 3.88
C ILE A 7 -3.04 9.80 5.04
N GLY A 8 -4.00 10.25 5.85
CA GLY A 8 -4.52 9.47 6.98
C GLY A 8 -5.08 8.12 6.53
N PHE A 9 -5.89 8.11 5.46
CA PHE A 9 -6.42 6.89 4.87
C PHE A 9 -5.31 5.94 4.39
N LEU A 10 -4.35 6.44 3.60
CA LEU A 10 -3.25 5.62 3.08
C LEU A 10 -2.36 5.05 4.18
N VAL A 11 -2.07 5.83 5.23
CA VAL A 11 -1.33 5.35 6.40
C VAL A 11 -2.09 4.21 7.09
N ILE A 12 -3.40 4.38 7.33
CA ILE A 12 -4.22 3.33 7.96
C ILE A 12 -4.22 2.07 7.08
N VAL A 13 -4.43 2.19 5.77
CA VAL A 13 -4.40 1.07 4.83
C VAL A 13 -3.03 0.39 4.83
N GLY A 14 -1.95 1.17 4.81
CA GLY A 14 -0.58 0.64 4.83
C GLY A 14 -0.25 -0.13 6.10
N LEU A 15 -0.67 0.36 7.26
CA LEU A 15 -0.54 -0.35 8.53
C LEU A 15 -1.35 -1.64 8.54
N LEU A 16 -2.60 -1.59 8.05
CA LEU A 16 -3.46 -2.78 7.94
C LEU A 16 -2.84 -3.83 7.03
N MET A 17 -2.36 -3.44 5.84
CA MET A 17 -1.75 -4.37 4.90
C MET A 17 -0.41 -4.92 5.41
N GLY A 18 0.41 -4.09 6.06
CA GLY A 18 1.64 -4.54 6.71
C GLY A 18 1.39 -5.57 7.82
N TYR A 19 0.31 -5.40 8.59
CA TYR A 19 -0.12 -6.39 9.56
C TYR A 19 -0.65 -7.67 8.88
N LEU A 20 -1.59 -7.52 7.95
CA LEU A 20 -2.26 -8.62 7.24
C LEU A 20 -1.29 -9.45 6.41
N ALA A 21 -0.23 -8.86 5.86
CA ALA A 21 0.81 -9.58 5.14
C ALA A 21 1.39 -10.75 5.97
N GLY A 22 1.61 -10.53 7.27
CA GLY A 22 2.08 -11.59 8.16
C GLY A 22 1.05 -12.69 8.39
N VAL A 23 -0.24 -12.34 8.41
CA VAL A 23 -1.35 -13.29 8.59
C VAL A 23 -1.59 -14.11 7.32
N ILE A 24 -1.59 -13.44 6.17
CA ILE A 24 -1.87 -14.03 4.85
C ILE A 24 -0.76 -15.01 4.47
N TRP A 25 0.51 -14.58 4.54
CA TRP A 25 1.61 -15.40 4.05
C TRP A 25 2.17 -16.35 5.10
N LYS A 26 1.91 -16.15 6.41
CA LYS A 26 2.37 -17.03 7.51
C LYS A 26 3.87 -17.35 7.52
N GLN A 27 4.67 -16.61 6.74
CA GLN A 27 6.12 -16.74 6.66
C GLN A 27 6.76 -15.90 7.76
N GLU A 28 7.99 -16.24 8.14
CA GLU A 28 8.80 -15.37 8.97
C GLU A 28 8.86 -13.96 8.37
N ARG A 29 8.79 -12.95 9.24
CA ARG A 29 8.84 -11.55 8.84
C ARG A 29 10.31 -11.15 8.72
N PRO A 30 10.90 -11.05 7.51
CA PRO A 30 12.35 -10.85 7.38
C PRO A 30 12.81 -9.53 7.99
N LEU A 31 11.93 -8.53 7.95
CA LEU A 31 12.14 -7.19 8.51
C LEU A 31 11.44 -6.99 9.87
N GLY A 32 10.88 -8.07 10.44
CA GLY A 32 10.03 -7.99 11.63
C GLY A 32 8.68 -7.30 11.39
N MET A 33 7.90 -7.16 12.47
CA MET A 33 6.58 -6.48 12.42
C MET A 33 6.72 -5.01 12.00
N ASN A 34 7.64 -4.27 12.63
CA ASN A 34 7.81 -2.84 12.36
C ASN A 34 8.28 -2.57 10.92
N GLY A 35 9.12 -3.45 10.37
CA GLY A 35 9.53 -3.37 8.97
C GLY A 35 8.36 -3.57 8.00
N ASP A 36 7.51 -4.58 8.24
CA ASP A 36 6.33 -4.81 7.40
C ASP A 36 5.35 -3.62 7.43
N LEU A 37 5.14 -3.03 8.62
CA LEU A 37 4.29 -1.84 8.80
C LEU A 37 4.88 -0.63 8.08
N GLY A 38 6.18 -0.38 8.25
CA GLY A 38 6.87 0.73 7.60
C GLY A 38 6.84 0.63 6.07
N ILE A 39 7.12 -0.56 5.53
CA ILE A 39 7.04 -0.82 4.09
C ILE A 39 5.60 -0.68 3.60
N GLY A 40 4.62 -1.22 4.33
CA GLY A 40 3.20 -1.10 3.98
C GLY A 40 2.76 0.36 3.85
N VAL A 41 3.12 1.21 4.82
CA VAL A 41 2.84 2.66 4.78
C VAL A 41 3.58 3.35 3.63
N LEU A 42 4.85 3.05 3.44
CA LEU A 42 5.64 3.66 2.37
C LEU A 42 5.03 3.36 0.99
N VAL A 43 4.73 2.08 0.72
CA VAL A 43 4.20 1.65 -0.58
C VAL A 43 2.81 2.23 -0.82
N THR A 44 1.93 2.19 0.19
CA THR A 44 0.58 2.75 0.04
C THR A 44 0.60 4.25 -0.23
N LEU A 45 1.48 5.00 0.44
CA LEU A 45 1.65 6.43 0.16
C LEU A 45 2.14 6.66 -1.27
N LEU A 46 3.19 5.96 -1.70
CA LEU A 46 3.74 6.12 -3.04
C LEU A 46 2.70 5.83 -4.13
N ILE A 47 2.04 4.67 -4.08
CA ILE A 47 1.03 4.28 -5.07
C ILE A 47 -0.20 5.19 -4.99
N GLY A 48 -0.73 5.44 -3.79
CA GLY A 48 -1.94 6.25 -3.63
C GLY A 48 -1.77 7.69 -4.09
N PHE A 49 -0.58 8.28 -3.89
CA PHE A 49 -0.28 9.60 -4.45
C PHE A 49 -0.07 9.56 -5.96
N LEU A 50 0.58 8.52 -6.50
CA LEU A 50 0.69 8.35 -7.94
C LEU A 50 -0.71 8.30 -8.58
N ASP A 51 -1.62 7.49 -8.06
CA ASP A 51 -2.99 7.37 -8.57
C ASP A 51 -3.76 8.69 -8.47
N TRP A 52 -3.59 9.42 -7.35
CA TRP A 52 -4.26 10.69 -7.12
C TRP A 52 -3.94 11.75 -8.18
N PHE A 53 -2.71 11.74 -8.71
CA PHE A 53 -2.25 12.72 -9.70
C PHE A 53 -2.23 12.18 -11.13
N LEU A 54 -1.80 10.93 -11.34
CA LEU A 54 -1.65 10.35 -12.67
C LEU A 54 -3.00 10.02 -13.31
N ILE A 55 -3.98 9.48 -12.56
CA ILE A 55 -5.25 9.07 -13.16
C ILE A 55 -5.98 10.26 -13.79
N PRO A 56 -6.13 11.41 -13.11
CA PRO A 56 -6.66 12.62 -13.76
C PRO A 56 -5.79 13.12 -14.91
N ALA A 57 -4.46 13.08 -14.78
CA ALA A 57 -3.53 13.55 -15.81
C ALA A 57 -3.62 12.71 -17.10
N LEU A 58 -4.00 11.44 -16.99
CA LEU A 58 -4.24 10.53 -18.12
C LEU A 58 -5.65 10.71 -18.74
N GLY A 59 -6.47 11.63 -18.22
CA GLY A 59 -7.80 11.94 -18.75
C GLY A 59 -8.93 11.03 -18.24
N PHE A 60 -8.68 10.23 -17.19
CA PHE A 60 -9.70 9.38 -16.59
C PHE A 60 -10.64 10.13 -15.63
N SER A 61 -11.79 9.51 -15.34
CA SER A 61 -12.80 10.08 -14.44
C SER A 61 -12.36 10.10 -12.97
N ASN A 62 -12.98 11.00 -12.20
CA ASN A 62 -12.76 11.06 -10.76
C ASN A 62 -13.22 9.80 -10.02
N ASP A 63 -14.26 9.12 -10.51
CA ASP A 63 -14.74 7.88 -9.90
C ASP A 63 -13.69 6.77 -10.02
N LEU A 64 -13.03 6.67 -11.19
CA LEU A 64 -11.94 5.72 -11.39
C LEU A 64 -10.74 6.05 -10.49
N LYS A 65 -10.40 7.34 -10.36
CA LYS A 65 -9.36 7.80 -9.43
C LYS A 65 -9.65 7.34 -8.00
N TYR A 66 -10.86 7.56 -7.50
CA TYR A 66 -11.20 7.17 -6.13
C TYR A 66 -11.19 5.66 -5.93
N LEU A 67 -11.65 4.89 -6.93
CA LEU A 67 -11.60 3.44 -6.89
C LEU A 67 -10.15 2.91 -6.86
N ALA A 68 -9.28 3.44 -7.72
CA ALA A 68 -7.87 3.04 -7.78
C ALA A 68 -7.14 3.37 -6.49
N VAL A 69 -7.25 4.61 -5.99
CA VAL A 69 -6.65 5.06 -4.73
C VAL A 69 -7.12 4.21 -3.53
N ALA A 70 -8.33 3.65 -3.58
CA ALA A 70 -8.84 2.80 -2.51
C ALA A 70 -8.28 1.36 -2.55
N ILE A 71 -7.91 0.84 -3.73
CA ILE A 71 -7.63 -0.58 -3.94
C ILE A 71 -6.15 -0.82 -4.28
N GLU A 72 -5.60 -0.09 -5.26
CA GLU A 72 -4.26 -0.32 -5.78
C GLU A 72 -3.17 -0.16 -4.72
N PRO A 73 -3.20 0.84 -3.82
CA PRO A 73 -2.20 0.96 -2.76
C PRO A 73 -2.17 -0.27 -1.84
N ALA A 74 -3.34 -0.81 -1.50
CA ALA A 74 -3.45 -1.97 -0.62
C ALA A 74 -2.85 -3.22 -1.27
N ILE A 75 -3.22 -3.49 -2.53
CA ILE A 75 -2.70 -4.61 -3.30
C ILE A 75 -1.20 -4.44 -3.53
N GLY A 76 -0.74 -3.25 -3.88
CA GLY A 76 0.68 -2.95 -4.10
C GLY A 76 1.53 -3.19 -2.85
N ALA A 77 1.07 -2.74 -1.68
CA ALA A 77 1.76 -3.01 -0.41
C ALA A 77 1.87 -4.51 -0.12
N LEU A 78 0.77 -5.24 -0.32
CA LEU A 78 0.72 -6.69 -0.19
C LEU A 78 1.72 -7.38 -1.14
N ILE A 79 1.73 -7.01 -2.43
CA ILE A 79 2.65 -7.59 -3.42
C ILE A 79 4.11 -7.31 -3.05
N VAL A 80 4.44 -6.08 -2.67
CA VAL A 80 5.83 -5.71 -2.29
C VAL A 80 6.29 -6.54 -1.09
N LEU A 81 5.47 -6.64 -0.05
CA LEU A 81 5.79 -7.44 1.14
C LEU A 81 5.94 -8.93 0.81
N TRP A 82 5.10 -9.46 -0.09
CA TRP A 82 5.25 -10.82 -0.58
C TRP A 82 6.58 -11.03 -1.32
N ILE A 83 6.99 -10.10 -2.18
CA ILE A 83 8.28 -10.18 -2.90
C ILE A 83 9.45 -10.18 -1.91
N ILE A 84 9.44 -9.30 -0.91
CA ILE A 84 10.48 -9.22 0.12
C ILE A 84 10.62 -10.57 0.84
N ARG A 85 9.49 -11.14 1.28
CA ARG A 85 9.47 -12.44 1.96
C ARG A 85 9.96 -13.55 1.06
N LYS A 86 9.49 -13.60 -0.19
CA LYS A 86 9.89 -14.62 -1.16
C LYS A 86 11.39 -14.58 -1.46
N ARG A 87 12.01 -13.40 -1.41
CA ARG A 87 13.46 -13.22 -1.59
C ARG A 87 14.27 -13.62 -0.37
N ALA A 88 13.76 -13.39 0.84
CA ALA A 88 14.43 -13.77 2.08
C ALA A 88 14.42 -15.29 2.35
N GLN A 89 13.54 -16.04 1.69
CA GLN A 89 13.42 -17.50 1.82
C GLN A 89 14.26 -18.30 0.82
N ARG A 90 14.96 -17.64 -0.10
CA ARG A 90 15.90 -18.28 -1.02
C ARG A 90 17.27 -18.34 -0.38
#